data_AF-A0A2N9FIZ4-F1
#
_entry.id   AF-A0A2N9FIZ4-F1
#
_cell.length_a   1.000
_cell.length_b   1.000
_cell.length_c   1.000
_cell.angle_alpha   90.00
_cell.angle_beta   90.00
_cell.angle_gamma   90.00
#
_symmetry.space_group_name_H-M   'P 1'
#
loop_
_entity.id
_entity.type
_entity.pdbx_description
1 polymer ?
#
loop_
_entity_poly.entity_id
_entity_poly.type
_entity_poly.pdbx_seq_one_letter_code
_entity_poly.pdbx_strand_id
1 'polypeptide(L)'
;MLEGVDVTGCPIFSDAKVQKAVAFAKKAHHGQLRKTGDPYLTHCIHTGRILAMLVPSSGKRAVDTVVAGILHDVIDDTYESLHNIEEEFGDDVAKLVAGVSKLSYINQLLRRNRRINVNPGTLGPEEANNLRVMLLGMVDDPRVVLIKLADRLHNMRTIYVLPLPKAQAVAKETLVIWCSLASRLGLWALKAELEDLCFAVLQPQVFRKMRADLASMWSPSSRAGNPRRISARASLLPLDEKSLASEVEGPMAIDEDITSLKDLLEAVVPFDILLDRRKRTKFLNSLRSTLETHTKPKVLRDAGIALASLVVCEEALERELIISSSYVLFLSLSFSAYAF
;
A
#
# COMPACT_ATOMS: atom_id res chain seq x y z
N MET A 1 15.90 11.64 8.45
CA MET A 1 16.37 10.54 7.57
C MET A 1 17.15 9.55 8.40
N LEU A 2 16.80 8.28 8.36
CA LEU A 2 17.54 7.18 8.97
C LEU A 2 18.05 6.28 7.84
N GLU A 3 19.36 6.30 7.58
CA GLU A 3 19.99 5.51 6.50
C GLU A 3 19.30 5.69 5.12
N GLY A 4 18.94 6.94 4.79
CA GLY A 4 18.27 7.28 3.52
C GLY A 4 16.75 7.14 3.52
N VAL A 5 16.14 6.58 4.57
CA VAL A 5 14.68 6.46 4.69
C VAL A 5 14.11 7.60 5.54
N ASP A 6 13.07 8.27 5.03
CA ASP A 6 12.32 9.25 5.81
C ASP A 6 11.40 8.54 6.81
N VAL A 7 11.74 8.63 8.10
CA VAL A 7 10.97 8.12 9.24
C VAL A 7 10.29 9.26 10.01
N THR A 8 10.26 10.48 9.45
CA THR A 8 9.63 11.64 10.08
C THR A 8 8.14 11.37 10.30
N GLY A 9 7.66 11.64 11.51
CA GLY A 9 6.27 11.38 11.91
C GLY A 9 5.99 9.96 12.41
N CYS A 10 7.02 9.13 12.59
CA CYS A 10 6.92 7.83 13.26
C CYS A 10 7.64 7.88 14.62
N PRO A 11 6.97 8.28 15.72
CA PRO A 11 7.61 8.48 17.02
C PRO A 11 8.23 7.20 17.60
N ILE A 12 7.72 6.03 17.21
CA ILE A 12 8.26 4.71 17.57
C ILE A 12 9.74 4.57 17.18
N PHE A 13 10.19 5.22 16.10
CA PHE A 13 11.60 5.17 15.69
C PHE A 13 12.52 5.86 16.69
N SER A 14 12.04 6.73 17.56
CA SER A 14 12.86 7.33 18.63
C SER A 14 13.06 6.38 19.82
N ASP A 15 12.36 5.25 19.87
CA ASP A 15 12.51 4.26 20.94
C ASP A 15 13.89 3.58 20.87
N ALA A 16 14.54 3.47 22.02
CA ALA A 16 15.88 2.90 22.14
C ALA A 16 15.96 1.45 21.60
N LYS A 17 14.89 0.65 21.78
CA LYS A 17 14.82 -0.72 21.29
C LYS A 17 14.77 -0.77 19.76
N VAL A 18 14.09 0.19 19.14
CA VAL A 18 14.02 0.31 17.67
C VAL A 18 15.36 0.76 17.09
N GLN A 19 16.01 1.75 17.71
CA GLN A 19 17.34 2.18 17.30
C GLN A 19 18.37 1.05 17.41
N LYS A 20 18.31 0.26 18.50
CA LYS A 20 19.12 -0.94 18.66
C LYS A 20 18.87 -1.97 17.55
N ALA A 21 17.61 -2.21 17.18
CA ALA A 21 17.25 -3.12 16.10
C ALA A 21 17.78 -2.68 14.74
N VAL A 22 17.73 -1.37 14.44
CA VAL A 22 18.32 -0.81 13.20
C VAL A 22 19.84 -1.01 13.18
N ALA A 23 20.53 -0.75 14.29
CA ALA A 23 21.97 -0.98 14.38
C ALA A 23 22.33 -2.46 14.23
N PHE A 24 21.53 -3.36 14.83
CA PHE A 24 21.69 -4.81 14.69
C PHE A 24 21.51 -5.27 13.24
N ALA A 25 20.41 -4.86 12.60
CA ALA A 25 20.14 -5.17 11.19
C ALA A 25 21.23 -4.59 10.26
N LYS A 26 21.76 -3.40 10.56
CA LYS A 26 22.86 -2.78 9.79
C LYS A 26 24.13 -3.63 9.84
N LYS A 27 24.45 -4.19 11.01
CA LYS A 27 25.59 -5.09 11.19
C LYS A 27 25.35 -6.43 10.49
N ALA A 28 24.17 -7.03 10.68
CA ALA A 28 23.83 -8.34 10.14
C ALA A 28 23.83 -8.35 8.60
N HIS A 29 23.25 -7.32 7.97
CA HIS A 29 23.19 -7.18 6.52
C HIS A 29 24.35 -6.37 5.92
N HIS A 30 25.49 -6.28 6.61
CA HIS A 30 26.63 -5.50 6.13
C HIS A 30 27.11 -5.99 4.76
N GLY A 31 27.23 -5.07 3.80
CA GLY A 31 27.64 -5.40 2.42
C GLY A 31 26.55 -6.04 1.56
N GLN A 32 25.38 -6.36 2.12
CA GLN A 32 24.27 -6.94 1.36
C GLN A 32 23.48 -5.84 0.62
N LEU A 33 23.24 -6.07 -0.67
CA LEU A 33 22.47 -5.18 -1.53
C LEU A 33 21.17 -5.82 -1.99
N ARG A 34 20.12 -5.01 -2.14
CA ARG A 34 18.88 -5.38 -2.83
C ARG A 34 19.11 -5.42 -4.33
N LYS A 35 18.17 -6.04 -5.05
CA LYS A 35 18.15 -5.99 -6.53
C LYS A 35 17.97 -4.59 -7.11
N THR A 36 17.49 -3.64 -6.30
CA THR A 36 17.44 -2.21 -6.64
C THR A 36 18.83 -1.57 -6.67
N GLY A 37 19.82 -2.18 -6.02
CA GLY A 37 21.14 -1.60 -5.79
C GLY A 37 21.28 -0.95 -4.40
N ASP A 38 20.18 -0.73 -3.68
CA ASP A 38 20.20 -0.11 -2.35
C ASP A 38 20.71 -1.08 -1.27
N PRO A 39 21.30 -0.59 -0.16
CA PRO A 39 21.64 -1.42 0.99
C PRO A 39 20.42 -2.18 1.51
N TYR A 40 20.57 -3.46 1.89
CA TYR A 40 19.44 -4.28 2.36
C TYR A 40 18.71 -3.68 3.56
N LEU A 41 19.45 -2.99 4.43
CA LEU A 41 18.91 -2.25 5.57
C LEU A 41 17.79 -1.27 5.21
N THR A 42 17.83 -0.66 4.01
CA THR A 42 16.77 0.25 3.56
C THR A 42 15.42 -0.45 3.51
N HIS A 43 15.38 -1.72 3.08
CA HIS A 43 14.18 -2.54 3.06
C HIS A 43 13.67 -2.83 4.47
N CYS A 44 14.57 -3.19 5.40
CA CYS A 44 14.22 -3.40 6.80
C CYS A 44 13.58 -2.16 7.44
N ILE A 45 14.16 -0.97 7.19
CA ILE A 45 13.64 0.30 7.72
C ILE A 45 12.29 0.65 7.09
N HIS A 46 12.12 0.45 5.78
CA HIS A 46 10.83 0.66 5.12
C HIS A 46 9.74 -0.28 5.67
N THR A 47 10.03 -1.55 5.90
CA THR A 47 9.11 -2.51 6.53
C THR A 47 8.73 -2.05 7.93
N GLY A 48 9.72 -1.66 8.76
CA GLY A 48 9.48 -1.08 10.09
C GLY A 48 8.64 0.19 10.05
N ARG A 49 8.86 1.07 9.07
CA ARG A 49 8.09 2.31 8.88
C ARG A 49 6.63 2.02 8.53
N ILE A 50 6.38 1.09 7.62
CA ILE A 50 5.02 0.67 7.27
C ILE A 50 4.31 0.16 8.53
N LEU A 51 4.97 -0.68 9.32
CA LEU A 51 4.41 -1.18 10.58
C LEU A 51 4.12 -0.05 11.57
N ALA A 52 5.02 0.92 11.72
CA ALA A 52 4.82 2.06 12.61
C ALA A 52 3.59 2.92 12.25
N MET A 53 3.08 2.83 11.01
CA MET A 53 1.83 3.47 10.60
C MET A 53 0.58 2.60 10.82
N LEU A 54 0.76 1.29 10.99
CA LEU A 54 -0.34 0.32 11.16
C LEU A 54 -0.58 -0.03 12.64
N VAL A 55 0.41 0.15 13.50
CA VAL A 55 0.32 -0.11 14.95
C VAL A 55 0.11 1.19 15.74
N PRO A 56 -0.34 1.13 17.00
CA PRO A 56 -0.40 2.31 17.87
C PRO A 56 0.96 2.99 17.99
N SER A 57 0.96 4.32 18.08
CA SER A 57 2.18 5.16 18.11
C SER A 57 3.11 4.91 19.30
N SER A 58 2.68 4.16 20.30
CA SER A 58 3.45 3.84 21.51
C SER A 58 3.01 2.50 22.10
N GLY A 59 3.78 2.01 23.06
CA GLY A 59 3.49 0.80 23.82
C GLY A 59 4.35 -0.38 23.40
N LYS A 60 4.65 -1.24 24.39
CA LYS A 60 5.59 -2.37 24.23
C LYS A 60 5.27 -3.26 23.03
N ARG A 61 4.01 -3.67 22.85
CA ARG A 61 3.61 -4.54 21.72
C ARG A 61 3.82 -3.86 20.37
N ALA A 62 3.59 -2.55 20.26
CA ALA A 62 3.81 -1.80 19.02
C ALA A 62 5.31 -1.73 18.70
N VAL A 63 6.13 -1.40 19.70
CA VAL A 63 7.60 -1.38 19.59
C VAL A 63 8.13 -2.76 19.18
N ASP A 64 7.71 -3.83 19.86
CA ASP A 64 8.16 -5.20 19.56
C ASP A 64 7.76 -5.63 18.13
N THR A 65 6.60 -5.20 17.65
CA THR A 65 6.16 -5.47 16.26
C THR A 65 7.05 -4.76 15.24
N VAL A 66 7.37 -3.48 15.46
CA VAL A 66 8.23 -2.70 14.56
C VAL A 66 9.66 -3.23 14.58
N VAL A 67 10.18 -3.58 15.76
CA VAL A 67 11.48 -4.25 15.92
C VAL A 67 11.51 -5.57 15.14
N ALA A 68 10.52 -6.45 15.33
CA ALA A 68 10.45 -7.71 14.60
C ALA A 68 10.35 -7.50 13.08
N GLY A 69 9.65 -6.45 12.62
CA GLY A 69 9.61 -6.08 11.21
C GLY A 69 10.94 -5.58 10.64
N ILE A 70 11.75 -4.88 11.44
CA ILE A 70 13.11 -4.48 11.02
C ILE A 70 14.02 -5.71 10.94
N LEU A 71 13.83 -6.69 11.83
CA LEU A 71 14.64 -7.90 11.93
C LEU A 71 14.13 -9.09 11.11
N HIS A 72 13.05 -8.92 10.35
CA HIS A 72 12.24 -10.05 9.86
C HIS A 72 12.98 -11.03 8.93
N ASP A 73 13.96 -10.55 8.17
CA ASP A 73 14.78 -11.37 7.25
C ASP A 73 16.16 -11.72 7.83
N VAL A 74 16.48 -11.26 9.06
CA VAL A 74 17.83 -11.38 9.60
C VAL A 74 18.25 -12.84 9.77
N ILE A 75 17.36 -13.70 10.27
CA ILE A 75 17.67 -15.14 10.43
C ILE A 75 17.63 -15.92 9.11
N ASP A 76 16.99 -15.38 8.08
CA ASP A 76 16.80 -16.05 6.79
C ASP A 76 17.96 -15.72 5.82
N ASP A 77 18.47 -14.48 5.89
CA ASP A 77 19.44 -13.94 4.93
C ASP A 77 20.84 -13.67 5.51
N THR A 78 21.06 -13.92 6.81
CA THR A 78 22.35 -13.67 7.49
C THR A 78 22.79 -14.85 8.36
N TYR A 79 23.93 -14.71 9.05
CA TYR A 79 24.46 -15.71 9.99
C TYR A 79 23.93 -15.55 11.43
N GLU A 80 23.07 -14.57 11.69
CA GLU A 80 22.49 -14.35 13.01
C GLU A 80 21.50 -15.47 13.38
N SER A 81 21.51 -15.85 14.66
CA SER A 81 20.64 -16.91 15.16
C SER A 81 19.40 -16.34 15.85
N LEU A 82 18.33 -17.15 15.94
CA LEU A 82 17.14 -16.78 16.71
C LEU A 82 17.47 -16.54 18.19
N HIS A 83 18.46 -17.26 18.73
CA HIS A 83 18.94 -17.09 20.09
C HIS A 83 19.56 -15.70 20.30
N ASN A 84 20.37 -15.22 19.35
CA ASN A 84 20.94 -13.86 19.42
C ASN A 84 19.83 -12.80 19.45
N ILE A 85 18.75 -12.99 18.68
CA ILE A 85 17.59 -12.09 18.69
C ILE A 85 16.86 -12.13 20.04
N GLU A 86 16.70 -13.32 20.62
CA GLU A 86 16.08 -13.50 21.93
C GLU A 86 16.89 -12.83 23.04
N GLU A 87 18.21 -12.99 23.06
CA GLU A 87 19.09 -12.34 24.04
C GLU A 87 19.05 -10.81 23.92
N GLU A 88 19.06 -10.29 22.70
CA GLU A 88 19.16 -8.85 22.45
C GLU A 88 17.82 -8.10 22.57
N PHE A 89 16.69 -8.76 22.25
CA PHE A 89 15.38 -8.14 22.11
C PHE A 89 14.24 -8.84 22.88
N GLY A 90 14.49 -10.00 23.46
CA GLY A 90 13.56 -10.78 24.25
C GLY A 90 12.67 -11.74 23.45
N ASP A 91 12.07 -12.67 24.17
CA ASP A 91 11.25 -13.78 23.66
C ASP A 91 10.11 -13.35 22.72
N ASP A 92 9.41 -12.25 23.02
CA ASP A 92 8.30 -11.79 22.18
C ASP A 92 8.76 -11.41 20.75
N VAL A 93 9.90 -10.73 20.62
CA VAL A 93 10.47 -10.38 19.31
C VAL A 93 10.98 -11.63 18.59
N ALA A 94 11.67 -12.52 19.31
CA ALA A 94 12.15 -13.77 18.74
C ALA A 94 11.00 -14.62 18.18
N LYS A 95 9.92 -14.80 18.95
CA LYS A 95 8.71 -15.51 18.49
C LYS A 95 8.10 -14.90 17.23
N LEU A 96 8.04 -13.58 17.13
CA LEU A 96 7.54 -12.90 15.93
C LEU A 96 8.45 -13.16 14.72
N VAL A 97 9.77 -13.01 14.86
CA VAL A 97 10.73 -13.25 13.77
C VAL A 97 10.69 -14.72 13.32
N ALA A 98 10.65 -15.66 14.26
CA ALA A 98 10.50 -17.08 13.96
C ALA A 98 9.19 -17.38 13.22
N GLY A 99 8.08 -16.78 13.65
CA GLY A 99 6.79 -16.90 12.99
C GLY A 99 6.82 -16.38 11.56
N VAL A 100 7.49 -15.24 11.32
CA VAL A 100 7.67 -14.64 10.00
C VAL A 100 8.49 -15.55 9.07
N SER A 101 9.64 -16.04 9.53
CA SER A 101 10.49 -16.96 8.76
C SER A 101 9.75 -18.26 8.41
N LYS A 102 9.06 -18.88 9.39
CA LYS A 102 8.25 -20.08 9.17
C LYS A 102 7.16 -19.85 8.10
N LEU A 103 6.49 -18.71 8.16
CA LEU A 103 5.45 -18.35 7.19
C LEU A 103 6.04 -18.09 5.79
N SER A 104 7.22 -17.47 5.70
CA SER A 104 7.98 -17.31 4.45
C SER A 104 8.34 -18.66 3.83
N TYR A 105 8.86 -19.59 4.64
CA TYR A 105 9.25 -20.93 4.21
C TYR A 105 8.06 -21.73 3.66
N ILE A 106 6.94 -21.75 4.38
CA ILE A 106 5.72 -22.45 3.93
C ILE A 106 5.21 -21.87 2.61
N ASN A 107 5.16 -20.53 2.50
CA ASN A 107 4.77 -19.88 1.25
C ASN A 107 5.69 -20.25 0.08
N GLN A 108 7.00 -20.38 0.33
CA GLN A 108 7.97 -20.80 -0.68
C GLN A 108 7.76 -22.26 -1.11
N LEU A 109 7.53 -23.17 -0.17
CA LEU A 109 7.22 -24.57 -0.47
C LEU A 109 5.96 -24.70 -1.32
N LEU A 110 4.89 -23.98 -0.97
CA LEU A 110 3.65 -23.97 -1.76
C LEU A 110 3.88 -23.43 -3.18
N ARG A 111 4.65 -22.34 -3.32
CA ARG A 111 5.03 -21.81 -4.64
C ARG A 111 5.80 -22.86 -5.46
N ARG A 112 6.72 -23.59 -4.82
CA ARG A 112 7.53 -24.63 -5.48
C ARG A 112 6.65 -25.80 -5.94
N ASN A 113 5.79 -26.30 -5.07
CA ASN A 113 4.86 -27.39 -5.41
C ASN A 113 3.90 -26.99 -6.54
N ARG A 114 3.41 -25.74 -6.56
CA ARG A 114 2.59 -25.23 -7.67
C ARG A 114 3.31 -25.24 -9.02
N ARG A 115 4.60 -24.87 -9.05
CA ARG A 115 5.40 -24.90 -10.29
C ARG A 115 5.59 -26.31 -10.85
N ILE A 116 5.54 -27.32 -9.98
CA ILE A 116 5.76 -28.72 -10.35
C ILE A 116 4.46 -29.38 -10.81
N ASN A 117 3.32 -29.07 -10.18
CA ASN A 117 2.10 -29.87 -10.31
C ASN A 117 0.97 -29.23 -11.15
N VAL A 118 1.04 -27.94 -11.52
CA VAL A 118 -0.08 -27.22 -12.15
C VAL A 118 0.40 -26.44 -13.38
N ASN A 119 -0.45 -26.37 -14.42
CA ASN A 119 -0.29 -25.41 -15.52
C ASN A 119 0.04 -24.01 -14.95
N PRO A 120 1.15 -23.36 -15.35
CA PRO A 120 1.80 -22.28 -14.58
C PRO A 120 1.07 -20.92 -14.51
N GLY A 121 -0.25 -20.86 -14.70
CA GLY A 121 -0.97 -19.60 -14.98
C GLY A 121 -1.80 -18.98 -13.85
N THR A 122 -2.44 -19.79 -13.00
CA THR A 122 -3.58 -19.28 -12.20
C THR A 122 -3.74 -20.06 -10.89
N LEU A 123 -3.78 -19.34 -9.76
CA LEU A 123 -4.21 -19.90 -8.47
C LEU A 123 -5.74 -20.07 -8.52
N GLY A 124 -6.25 -21.28 -8.31
CA GLY A 124 -7.69 -21.49 -8.21
C GLY A 124 -8.29 -20.77 -6.98
N PRO A 125 -9.56 -20.33 -7.01
CA PRO A 125 -10.21 -19.69 -5.86
C PRO A 125 -10.26 -20.60 -4.62
N GLU A 126 -10.47 -21.90 -4.82
CA GLU A 126 -10.40 -22.96 -3.80
C GLU A 126 -9.00 -23.05 -3.16
N GLU A 127 -7.95 -23.13 -3.99
CA GLU A 127 -6.56 -23.20 -3.54
C GLU A 127 -6.14 -21.94 -2.79
N ALA A 128 -6.60 -20.78 -3.26
CA ALA A 128 -6.40 -19.51 -2.59
C ALA A 128 -7.07 -19.49 -1.21
N ASN A 129 -8.29 -20.03 -1.10
CA ASN A 129 -8.98 -20.12 0.18
C ASN A 129 -8.27 -21.07 1.14
N ASN A 130 -7.87 -22.25 0.70
CA ASN A 130 -7.11 -23.21 1.51
C ASN A 130 -5.79 -22.62 1.99
N LEU A 131 -5.09 -21.89 1.12
CA LEU A 131 -3.86 -21.20 1.48
C LEU A 131 -4.12 -20.07 2.48
N ARG A 132 -5.19 -19.27 2.31
CA ARG A 132 -5.57 -18.25 3.30
C ARG A 132 -5.89 -18.86 4.66
N VAL A 133 -6.67 -19.95 4.69
CA VAL A 133 -7.02 -20.67 5.93
C VAL A 133 -5.77 -21.23 6.59
N MET A 134 -4.87 -21.83 5.83
CA MET A 134 -3.60 -22.33 6.35
C MET A 134 -2.71 -21.20 6.89
N LEU A 135 -2.56 -20.09 6.16
CA LEU A 135 -1.77 -18.95 6.62
C LEU A 135 -2.34 -18.32 7.91
N LEU A 136 -3.65 -18.26 8.06
CA LEU A 136 -4.32 -17.73 9.26
C LEU A 136 -4.29 -18.74 10.43
N GLY A 137 -4.46 -20.03 10.15
CA GLY A 137 -4.54 -21.07 11.17
C GLY A 137 -3.19 -21.52 11.74
N MET A 138 -2.08 -21.19 11.08
CA MET A 138 -0.71 -21.54 11.54
C MET A 138 -0.03 -20.44 12.36
N VAL A 139 -0.66 -19.27 12.47
CA VAL A 139 -0.08 -18.10 13.11
C VAL A 139 -0.79 -17.84 14.43
N ASP A 140 -0.10 -18.16 15.53
CA ASP A 140 -0.61 -17.94 16.89
C ASP A 140 -0.69 -16.44 17.26
N ASP A 141 0.09 -15.60 16.57
CA ASP A 141 0.11 -14.15 16.80
C ASP A 141 -0.18 -13.34 15.52
N PRO A 142 -1.30 -12.58 15.46
CA PRO A 142 -1.69 -11.83 14.26
C PRO A 142 -0.65 -10.78 13.82
N ARG A 143 0.27 -10.36 14.71
CA ARG A 143 1.38 -9.45 14.37
C ARG A 143 2.31 -10.04 13.31
N VAL A 144 2.47 -11.36 13.25
CA VAL A 144 3.27 -12.03 12.20
C VAL A 144 2.68 -11.77 10.82
N VAL A 145 1.34 -11.85 10.68
CA VAL A 145 0.66 -11.54 9.42
C VAL A 145 0.82 -10.07 9.08
N LEU A 146 0.73 -9.18 10.07
CA LEU A 146 0.95 -7.75 9.89
C LEU A 146 2.35 -7.43 9.37
N ILE A 147 3.39 -8.07 9.93
CA ILE A 147 4.78 -7.95 9.46
C ILE A 147 4.91 -8.42 8.01
N LYS A 148 4.32 -9.57 7.65
CA LYS A 148 4.34 -10.06 6.26
C LYS A 148 3.59 -9.14 5.29
N LEU A 149 2.50 -8.50 5.72
CA LEU A 149 1.79 -7.53 4.91
C LEU A 149 2.63 -6.27 4.66
N ALA A 150 3.35 -5.79 5.68
CA ALA A 150 4.27 -4.66 5.53
C ALA A 150 5.44 -4.97 4.59
N ASP A 151 6.08 -6.13 4.76
CA ASP A 151 7.11 -6.67 3.85
C ASP A 151 6.55 -6.79 2.41
N ARG A 152 5.36 -7.39 2.25
CA ARG A 152 4.71 -7.52 0.95
C ARG A 152 4.46 -6.17 0.28
N LEU A 153 3.98 -5.17 1.03
CA LEU A 153 3.77 -3.83 0.48
C LEU A 153 5.07 -3.21 -0.01
N HIS A 154 6.15 -3.26 0.79
CA HIS A 154 7.42 -2.70 0.36
C HIS A 154 8.00 -3.45 -0.87
N ASN A 155 7.83 -4.77 -0.94
CA ASN A 155 8.19 -5.55 -2.13
C ASN A 155 7.36 -5.16 -3.37
N MET A 156 6.08 -4.84 -3.22
CA MET A 156 5.25 -4.35 -4.33
C MET A 156 5.67 -2.96 -4.80
N ARG A 157 6.04 -2.05 -3.89
CA ARG A 157 6.59 -0.73 -4.24
C ARG A 157 7.90 -0.81 -5.03
N THR A 158 8.69 -1.86 -4.81
CA THR A 158 10.00 -2.08 -5.46
C THR A 158 9.99 -3.18 -6.51
N ILE A 159 8.81 -3.65 -6.94
CA ILE A 159 8.67 -4.82 -7.83
C ILE A 159 9.25 -4.61 -9.23
N TYR A 160 9.45 -3.35 -9.64
CA TYR A 160 9.95 -2.95 -10.97
C TYR A 160 11.34 -3.50 -11.29
N VAL A 161 12.12 -3.92 -10.30
CA VAL A 161 13.45 -4.54 -10.50
C VAL A 161 13.38 -6.01 -10.89
N LEU A 162 12.20 -6.63 -10.81
CA LEU A 162 12.01 -8.02 -11.19
C LEU A 162 11.70 -8.13 -12.70
N PRO A 163 12.10 -9.23 -13.35
CA PRO A 163 11.62 -9.56 -14.69
C PRO A 163 10.09 -9.60 -14.72
N LEU A 164 9.48 -9.08 -15.80
CA LEU A 164 8.03 -8.93 -15.92
C LEU A 164 7.22 -10.20 -15.57
N PRO A 165 7.60 -11.42 -16.02
CA PRO A 165 6.86 -12.63 -15.65
C PRO A 165 6.85 -12.89 -14.14
N LYS A 166 7.96 -12.61 -13.46
CA LYS A 166 8.08 -12.74 -12.01
C LYS A 166 7.30 -11.66 -11.29
N ALA A 167 7.35 -10.41 -11.78
CA ALA A 167 6.56 -9.30 -11.25
C ALA A 167 5.06 -9.61 -11.33
N GLN A 168 4.57 -10.07 -12.48
CA GLN A 168 3.16 -10.45 -12.67
C GLN A 168 2.75 -11.62 -11.77
N ALA A 169 3.59 -12.64 -11.62
CA ALA A 169 3.30 -13.75 -10.71
C ALA A 169 3.16 -13.28 -9.25
N VAL A 170 4.07 -12.40 -8.79
CA VAL A 170 4.00 -11.81 -7.44
C VAL A 170 2.77 -10.91 -7.29
N ALA A 171 2.42 -10.10 -8.30
CA ALA A 171 1.24 -9.25 -8.27
C ALA A 171 -0.07 -10.07 -8.23
N LYS A 172 -0.18 -11.15 -9.02
CA LYS A 172 -1.33 -12.08 -8.95
C LYS A 172 -1.47 -12.71 -7.57
N GLU A 173 -0.36 -13.18 -7.00
CA GLU A 173 -0.35 -13.74 -5.64
C GLU A 173 -0.78 -12.69 -4.61
N THR A 174 -0.26 -11.48 -4.74
CA THR A 174 -0.60 -10.33 -3.88
C THR A 174 -2.09 -10.04 -3.89
N LEU A 175 -2.68 -9.92 -5.08
CA LEU A 175 -4.09 -9.63 -5.24
C LEU A 175 -4.97 -10.73 -4.62
N VAL A 176 -4.65 -12.00 -4.90
CA VAL A 176 -5.49 -13.12 -4.48
C VAL A 176 -5.36 -13.40 -2.98
N ILE A 177 -4.15 -13.39 -2.44
CA ILE A 177 -3.89 -13.84 -1.06
C ILE A 177 -3.78 -12.63 -0.13
N TRP A 178 -2.85 -11.74 -0.41
CA TRP A 178 -2.43 -10.69 0.51
C TRP A 178 -3.47 -9.57 0.64
N CYS A 179 -4.11 -9.13 -0.46
CA CYS A 179 -5.22 -8.17 -0.39
C CYS A 179 -6.44 -8.74 0.35
N SER A 180 -6.71 -10.04 0.19
CA SER A 180 -7.78 -10.71 0.95
C SER A 180 -7.48 -10.76 2.45
N LEU A 181 -6.23 -11.04 2.84
CA LEU A 181 -5.81 -11.01 4.25
C LEU A 181 -5.90 -9.60 4.83
N ALA A 182 -5.43 -8.58 4.11
CA ALA A 182 -5.55 -7.18 4.52
C ALA A 182 -7.03 -6.79 4.75
N SER A 183 -7.93 -7.21 3.85
CA SER A 183 -9.38 -7.00 3.99
C SER A 183 -9.95 -7.65 5.25
N ARG A 184 -9.55 -8.89 5.56
CA ARG A 184 -10.03 -9.63 6.75
C ARG A 184 -9.56 -9.00 8.07
N LEU A 185 -8.41 -8.33 8.05
CA LEU A 185 -7.86 -7.61 9.20
C LEU A 185 -8.36 -6.15 9.29
N GLY A 186 -9.25 -5.72 8.38
CA GLY A 186 -9.76 -4.34 8.36
C GLY A 186 -8.74 -3.30 7.90
N LEU A 187 -7.63 -3.71 7.28
CA LEU A 187 -6.55 -2.83 6.81
C LEU A 187 -6.86 -2.27 5.41
N TRP A 188 -7.97 -1.54 5.30
CA TRP A 188 -8.52 -1.08 4.01
C TRP A 188 -7.60 -0.15 3.23
N ALA A 189 -6.93 0.80 3.89
CA ALA A 189 -6.00 1.70 3.24
C ALA A 189 -4.78 0.93 2.66
N LEU A 190 -4.24 -0.02 3.43
CA LEU A 190 -3.14 -0.88 2.99
C LEU A 190 -3.57 -1.76 1.80
N LYS A 191 -4.77 -2.34 1.90
CA LYS A 191 -5.38 -3.14 0.83
C LYS A 191 -5.50 -2.32 -0.46
N ALA A 192 -6.04 -1.10 -0.38
CA ALA A 192 -6.21 -0.23 -1.54
C ALA A 192 -4.88 0.05 -2.25
N GLU A 193 -3.82 0.35 -1.51
CA GLU A 193 -2.50 0.54 -2.12
C GLU A 193 -1.97 -0.76 -2.76
N LEU A 194 -2.10 -1.91 -2.10
CA LEU A 194 -1.70 -3.19 -2.69
C LEU A 194 -2.47 -3.52 -3.97
N GLU A 195 -3.77 -3.25 -4.01
CA GLU A 195 -4.62 -3.46 -5.20
C GLU A 195 -4.21 -2.53 -6.35
N ASP A 196 -3.97 -1.25 -6.09
CA ASP A 196 -3.49 -0.29 -7.09
C ASP A 196 -2.10 -0.68 -7.63
N LEU A 197 -1.18 -1.12 -6.77
CA LEU A 197 0.15 -1.61 -7.19
C LEU A 197 0.02 -2.89 -8.03
N CYS A 198 -0.88 -3.81 -7.66
CA CYS A 198 -1.16 -4.99 -8.48
C CYS A 198 -1.75 -4.61 -9.84
N PHE A 199 -2.67 -3.65 -9.87
CA PHE A 199 -3.31 -3.19 -11.09
C PHE A 199 -2.30 -2.52 -12.03
N ALA A 200 -1.40 -1.69 -11.51
CA ALA A 200 -0.30 -1.08 -12.26
C ALA A 200 0.62 -2.13 -12.92
N VAL A 201 0.88 -3.27 -12.25
CA VAL A 201 1.73 -4.35 -12.78
C VAL A 201 0.98 -5.25 -13.77
N LEU A 202 -0.27 -5.61 -13.47
CA LEU A 202 -1.04 -6.59 -14.23
C LEU A 202 -1.71 -6.01 -15.47
N GLN A 203 -2.15 -4.76 -15.40
CA GLN A 203 -2.88 -4.07 -16.48
C GLN A 203 -2.37 -2.63 -16.66
N PRO A 204 -1.08 -2.44 -17.02
CA PRO A 204 -0.44 -1.13 -17.05
C PRO A 204 -1.13 -0.13 -18.00
N GLN A 205 -1.61 -0.60 -19.16
CA GLN A 205 -2.30 0.28 -20.12
C GLN A 205 -3.65 0.77 -19.60
N VAL A 206 -4.41 -0.10 -18.94
CA VAL A 206 -5.70 0.27 -18.34
C VAL A 206 -5.47 1.22 -17.16
N PHE A 207 -4.46 0.96 -16.33
CA PHE A 207 -4.07 1.85 -15.24
C PHE A 207 -3.74 3.26 -15.74
N ARG A 208 -2.93 3.40 -16.80
CA ARG A 208 -2.59 4.70 -17.41
C ARG A 208 -3.84 5.42 -17.90
N LYS A 209 -4.69 4.74 -18.66
CA LYS A 209 -5.93 5.31 -19.19
C LYS A 209 -6.83 5.80 -18.04
N MET A 210 -7.04 4.97 -17.02
CA MET A 210 -7.86 5.33 -15.87
C MET A 210 -7.34 6.55 -15.13
N ARG A 211 -6.02 6.68 -14.96
CA ARG A 211 -5.40 7.88 -14.34
C ARG A 211 -5.65 9.13 -15.19
N ALA A 212 -5.48 9.04 -16.51
CA ALA A 212 -5.74 10.15 -17.42
C ALA A 212 -7.23 10.55 -17.43
N ASP A 213 -8.14 9.59 -17.45
CA ASP A 213 -9.58 9.81 -17.40
C ASP A 213 -9.97 10.52 -16.10
N LEU A 214 -9.49 10.05 -14.94
CA LEU A 214 -9.72 10.69 -13.64
C LEU A 214 -9.18 12.12 -13.59
N ALA A 215 -7.98 12.37 -14.11
CA ALA A 215 -7.40 13.69 -14.17
C ALA A 215 -8.24 14.64 -15.05
N SER A 216 -8.74 14.15 -16.19
CA SER A 216 -9.61 14.93 -17.08
C SER A 216 -10.93 15.30 -16.42
N MET A 217 -11.55 14.36 -15.69
CA MET A 217 -12.80 14.59 -14.96
C MET A 217 -12.63 15.67 -13.88
N TRP A 218 -11.48 15.67 -13.20
CA TRP A 218 -11.24 16.50 -12.02
C TRP A 218 -10.41 17.77 -12.29
N SER A 219 -10.06 18.04 -13.55
CA SER A 219 -9.37 19.25 -13.96
C SER A 219 -10.21 20.52 -13.66
N PRO A 220 -9.63 21.62 -13.18
CA PRO A 220 -10.36 22.85 -12.84
C PRO A 220 -11.23 23.40 -13.99
N SER A 221 -10.81 23.21 -15.25
CA SER A 221 -11.54 23.70 -16.42
C SER A 221 -12.86 22.97 -16.70
N SER A 222 -13.03 21.72 -16.25
CA SER A 222 -14.29 20.97 -16.42
C SER A 222 -15.37 21.38 -15.40
N ARG A 223 -14.98 22.07 -14.31
CA ARG A 223 -15.90 22.51 -13.24
C ARG A 223 -16.70 23.78 -13.56
N ALA A 224 -16.40 24.48 -14.66
CA ALA A 224 -17.13 25.69 -15.05
C ALA A 224 -18.56 25.42 -15.58
N GLY A 225 -18.96 24.16 -15.77
CA GLY A 225 -20.19 23.83 -16.49
C GLY A 225 -20.99 22.64 -15.96
N ASN A 226 -21.18 22.49 -14.64
CA ASN A 226 -22.42 21.92 -14.04
C ASN A 226 -22.28 21.60 -12.54
N PRO A 227 -22.91 22.40 -11.64
CA PRO A 227 -23.22 21.96 -10.29
C PRO A 227 -24.72 21.71 -10.18
N ARG A 228 -25.24 20.64 -10.78
CA ARG A 228 -26.60 20.08 -10.54
C ARG A 228 -26.79 18.82 -11.38
N ARG A 229 -26.47 17.66 -10.81
CA ARG A 229 -27.14 16.35 -10.98
C ARG A 229 -26.26 15.25 -10.37
N ILE A 230 -26.23 15.23 -9.04
CA ILE A 230 -26.04 13.98 -8.30
C ILE A 230 -27.37 13.73 -7.59
N SER A 231 -28.38 13.33 -8.36
CA SER A 231 -29.49 12.57 -7.81
C SER A 231 -30.00 11.60 -8.88
N ALA A 232 -30.21 10.36 -8.44
CA ALA A 232 -30.95 9.29 -9.11
C ALA A 232 -30.44 8.77 -10.47
N ARG A 233 -29.49 7.83 -10.43
CA ARG A 233 -29.66 6.48 -11.01
C ARG A 233 -28.46 5.58 -10.68
N ALA A 234 -28.50 5.00 -9.48
CA ALA A 234 -27.98 3.66 -9.30
C ALA A 234 -29.02 2.70 -9.93
N SER A 235 -28.84 2.41 -11.21
CA SER A 235 -29.56 1.32 -11.87
C SER A 235 -28.51 0.47 -12.58
N LEU A 236 -28.10 -0.57 -11.85
CA LEU A 236 -27.72 -1.91 -12.32
C LEU A 236 -27.53 -2.01 -13.85
N LEU A 237 -26.27 -2.10 -14.29
CA LEU A 237 -25.95 -2.65 -15.60
C LEU A 237 -25.90 -4.18 -15.48
N PRO A 238 -26.67 -4.93 -16.29
CA PRO A 238 -26.45 -6.37 -16.45
C PRO A 238 -25.14 -6.58 -17.20
N LEU A 239 -24.33 -7.53 -16.73
CA LEU A 239 -23.25 -8.11 -17.50
C LEU A 239 -23.88 -8.92 -18.63
N ASP A 240 -23.69 -8.50 -19.87
CA ASP A 240 -23.99 -9.35 -21.03
C ASP A 240 -22.68 -9.60 -21.81
N GLU A 241 -22.25 -10.85 -21.76
CA GLU A 241 -21.15 -11.41 -22.54
C GLU A 241 -21.62 -11.56 -24.00
N LYS A 242 -21.26 -10.62 -24.88
CA LYS A 242 -20.96 -10.83 -26.32
C LYS A 242 -20.95 -9.50 -27.07
N SER A 243 -19.76 -8.99 -27.36
CA SER A 243 -19.49 -8.19 -28.57
C SER A 243 -17.98 -7.96 -28.67
N LEU A 244 -17.29 -9.00 -29.10
CA LEU A 244 -15.93 -8.94 -29.62
C LEU A 244 -16.04 -8.92 -31.15
N ALA A 245 -16.00 -7.74 -31.78
CA ALA A 245 -15.61 -7.55 -33.19
C ALA A 245 -15.72 -6.06 -33.59
N SER A 246 -14.59 -5.52 -34.08
CA SER A 246 -14.39 -4.27 -34.85
C SER A 246 -14.98 -2.98 -34.25
N GLU A 247 -14.18 -1.95 -34.01
CA GLU A 247 -13.84 -1.00 -35.09
C GLU A 247 -12.44 -0.39 -34.94
N VAL A 248 -11.93 0.04 -36.09
CA VAL A 248 -10.55 0.30 -36.48
C VAL A 248 -10.09 1.72 -36.14
N GLU A 249 -8.84 1.79 -35.70
CA GLU A 249 -7.82 2.86 -35.73
C GLU A 249 -8.17 4.28 -36.20
N GLY A 250 -7.81 5.25 -35.36
CA GLY A 250 -7.25 6.53 -35.78
C GLY A 250 -5.92 6.76 -35.03
N PRO A 251 -4.87 7.31 -35.65
CA PRO A 251 -3.58 7.50 -35.00
C PRO A 251 -3.67 8.70 -34.06
N MET A 252 -4.10 8.46 -32.82
CA MET A 252 -3.85 9.43 -31.76
C MET A 252 -2.34 9.43 -31.52
N ALA A 253 -1.71 10.56 -31.81
CA ALA A 253 -0.29 10.81 -31.62
C ALA A 253 0.18 10.17 -30.31
N ILE A 254 1.00 9.13 -30.46
CA ILE A 254 1.67 8.46 -29.37
C ILE A 254 2.74 9.47 -28.91
N ASP A 255 2.35 10.36 -28.01
CA ASP A 255 3.31 10.98 -27.11
C ASP A 255 3.77 9.84 -26.19
N GLU A 256 4.69 9.05 -26.72
CA GLU A 256 5.30 7.89 -26.07
C GLU A 256 6.26 8.41 -25.00
N ASP A 257 5.72 9.14 -24.02
CA ASP A 257 6.36 9.35 -22.73
C ASP A 257 6.71 7.93 -22.23
N ILE A 258 7.98 7.55 -22.32
CA ILE A 258 8.51 6.21 -21.98
C ILE A 258 8.19 5.97 -20.50
N THR A 259 6.98 5.48 -20.23
CA THR A 259 6.46 5.35 -18.88
C THR A 259 6.92 4.01 -18.36
N SER A 260 7.97 4.03 -17.56
CA SER A 260 8.52 2.83 -16.94
C SER A 260 7.53 2.24 -15.92
N LEU A 261 7.69 0.96 -15.58
CA LEU A 261 6.89 0.35 -14.51
C LEU A 261 7.09 1.10 -13.18
N LYS A 262 8.28 1.66 -12.95
CA LYS A 262 8.57 2.49 -11.77
C LYS A 262 7.65 3.71 -11.73
N ASP A 263 7.47 4.41 -12.85
CA ASP A 263 6.60 5.59 -12.93
C ASP A 263 5.13 5.25 -12.65
N LEU A 264 4.67 4.07 -13.07
CA LEU A 264 3.33 3.59 -12.77
C LEU A 264 3.12 3.33 -11.28
N LEU A 265 4.11 2.71 -10.63
CA LEU A 265 4.05 2.41 -9.21
C LEU A 265 4.15 3.68 -8.36
N GLU A 266 4.94 4.66 -8.78
CA GLU A 266 5.02 5.98 -8.14
C GLU A 266 3.73 6.80 -8.29
N ALA A 267 2.90 6.49 -9.29
CA ALA A 267 1.58 7.10 -9.47
C ALA A 267 0.48 6.51 -8.57
N VAL A 268 0.78 5.43 -7.84
CA VAL A 268 -0.12 4.88 -6.81
C VAL A 268 -0.04 5.78 -5.57
N VAL A 269 -1.19 6.01 -4.93
CA VAL A 269 -1.26 6.82 -3.70
C VAL A 269 -0.89 5.96 -2.49
N PRO A 270 0.17 6.33 -1.73
CA PRO A 270 0.52 5.64 -0.49
C PRO A 270 -0.63 5.60 0.54
N PHE A 271 -0.78 4.46 1.23
CA PHE A 271 -1.85 4.24 2.20
C PHE A 271 -1.81 5.23 3.38
N ASP A 272 -0.61 5.64 3.80
CA ASP A 272 -0.42 6.52 4.96
C ASP A 272 -0.90 7.95 4.70
N ILE A 273 -1.04 8.33 3.43
CA ILE A 273 -1.67 9.58 3.00
C ILE A 273 -3.20 9.51 3.14
N LEU A 274 -3.78 8.33 2.92
CA LEU A 274 -5.21 8.10 3.13
C LEU A 274 -5.55 8.13 4.62
N LEU A 275 -4.62 7.67 5.47
CA LEU A 275 -4.83 7.62 6.92
C LEU A 275 -4.72 8.98 7.63
N ASP A 276 -3.97 9.95 7.10
CA ASP A 276 -3.69 11.22 7.79
C ASP A 276 -3.84 12.44 6.85
N ARG A 277 -4.82 13.29 7.17
CA ARG A 277 -5.08 14.55 6.45
C ARG A 277 -3.87 15.47 6.38
N ARG A 278 -3.12 15.66 7.47
CA ARG A 278 -1.96 16.56 7.49
C ARG A 278 -0.87 16.05 6.57
N LYS A 279 -0.67 14.72 6.52
CA LYS A 279 0.26 14.08 5.57
C LYS A 279 -0.22 14.29 4.14
N ARG A 280 -1.52 14.21 3.87
CA ARG A 280 -2.11 14.46 2.55
C ARG A 280 -1.87 15.89 2.06
N THR A 281 -2.10 16.90 2.90
CA THR A 281 -1.83 18.30 2.54
C THR A 281 -0.34 18.54 2.28
N LYS A 282 0.54 18.00 3.13
CA LYS A 282 2.00 18.08 2.91
C LYS A 282 2.44 17.38 1.64
N PHE A 283 1.89 16.19 1.37
CA PHE A 283 2.17 15.42 0.17
C PHE A 283 1.79 16.21 -1.09
N LEU A 284 0.59 16.81 -1.12
CA LEU A 284 0.17 17.64 -2.24
C LEU A 284 1.08 18.87 -2.46
N ASN A 285 1.47 19.54 -1.38
CA ASN A 285 2.38 20.69 -1.48
C ASN A 285 3.75 20.27 -2.05
N SER A 286 4.28 19.13 -1.61
CA SER A 286 5.51 18.54 -2.16
C SER A 286 5.33 18.13 -3.62
N LEU A 287 4.19 17.54 -3.97
CA LEU A 287 3.91 17.11 -5.33
C LEU A 287 3.77 18.30 -6.28
N ARG A 288 3.19 19.41 -5.82
CA ARG A 288 3.09 20.69 -6.55
C ARG A 288 4.44 21.34 -6.78
N SER A 289 5.30 21.44 -5.75
CA SER A 289 6.66 21.97 -5.93
C SER A 289 7.52 21.09 -6.86
N THR A 290 7.28 19.78 -6.85
CA THR A 290 8.00 18.85 -7.74
C THR A 290 7.42 18.84 -9.17
N LEU A 291 6.15 19.19 -9.37
CA LEU A 291 5.53 19.37 -10.69
C LEU A 291 6.10 20.60 -11.42
N GLU A 292 6.59 21.58 -10.68
CA GLU A 292 7.17 22.82 -11.22
C GLU A 292 8.63 22.66 -11.69
N THR A 293 9.32 21.58 -11.31
CA THR A 293 10.79 21.49 -11.44
C THR A 293 11.33 20.43 -12.43
N HIS A 294 10.51 19.50 -12.94
CA HIS A 294 10.90 18.60 -14.05
C HIS A 294 9.65 18.15 -14.83
N THR A 295 9.76 17.96 -16.15
CA THR A 295 8.73 17.33 -17.00
C THR A 295 8.53 15.87 -16.58
N LYS A 296 7.75 15.64 -15.51
CA LYS A 296 7.40 14.30 -15.04
C LYS A 296 6.54 13.56 -16.06
N PRO A 297 6.63 12.22 -16.14
CA PRO A 297 5.74 11.39 -16.95
C PRO A 297 4.27 11.74 -16.75
N LYS A 298 3.50 11.76 -17.84
CA LYS A 298 2.07 12.11 -17.83
C LYS A 298 1.27 11.43 -16.71
N VAL A 299 1.47 10.13 -16.49
CA VAL A 299 0.73 9.36 -15.47
C VAL A 299 0.89 9.90 -14.04
N LEU A 300 2.07 10.43 -13.71
CA LEU A 300 2.35 11.01 -12.38
C LEU A 300 1.67 12.37 -12.24
N ARG A 301 1.62 13.17 -13.31
CA ARG A 301 0.91 14.44 -13.33
C ARG A 301 -0.59 14.21 -13.15
N ASP A 302 -1.14 13.25 -13.89
CA ASP A 302 -2.56 12.87 -13.84
C ASP A 302 -2.97 12.39 -12.44
N ALA A 303 -2.14 11.54 -11.80
CA ALA A 303 -2.35 11.13 -10.42
C ALA A 303 -2.33 12.32 -9.44
N GLY A 304 -1.41 13.28 -9.65
CA GLY A 304 -1.31 14.50 -8.85
C GLY A 304 -2.55 15.39 -8.95
N ILE A 305 -3.07 15.60 -10.16
CA ILE A 305 -4.31 16.36 -10.41
C ILE A 305 -5.48 15.69 -9.70
N ALA A 306 -5.59 14.37 -9.84
CA ALA A 306 -6.68 13.63 -9.23
C ALA A 306 -6.66 13.76 -7.69
N LEU A 307 -5.49 13.57 -7.08
CA LEU A 307 -5.34 13.69 -5.63
C LEU A 307 -5.63 15.12 -5.12
N ALA A 308 -5.20 16.15 -5.85
CA ALA A 308 -5.46 17.53 -5.47
C ALA A 308 -6.97 17.83 -5.43
N SER A 309 -7.71 17.33 -6.41
CA SER A 309 -9.17 17.51 -6.46
C SER A 309 -9.92 16.72 -5.39
N LEU A 310 -9.44 15.52 -5.01
CA LEU A 310 -9.99 14.76 -3.88
C LEU A 310 -9.93 15.58 -2.59
N VAL A 311 -8.81 16.25 -2.31
CA VAL A 311 -8.64 17.08 -1.11
C VAL A 311 -9.60 18.26 -1.10
N VAL A 312 -9.81 18.92 -2.24
CA VAL A 312 -10.80 20.00 -2.35
C VAL A 312 -12.22 19.49 -2.08
N CYS A 313 -12.58 18.31 -2.62
CA CYS A 313 -13.89 17.71 -2.39
C CYS A 313 -14.12 17.33 -0.93
N GLU A 314 -13.10 16.76 -0.26
CA GLU A 314 -13.17 16.42 1.16
C GLU A 314 -13.33 17.66 2.03
N GLU A 315 -12.57 18.73 1.77
CA GLU A 315 -12.73 20.00 2.48
C GLU A 315 -14.12 20.61 2.28
N ALA A 316 -14.69 20.49 1.08
CA ALA A 316 -16.06 20.94 0.81
C ALA A 316 -17.10 20.09 1.56
N LEU A 317 -16.97 18.76 1.53
CA LEU A 317 -17.85 17.84 2.25
C LEU A 317 -17.80 18.07 3.76
N GLU A 318 -16.62 18.30 4.34
CA GLU A 318 -16.49 18.63 5.76
C GLU A 318 -17.17 19.95 6.11
N ARG A 319 -17.03 20.99 5.27
CA ARG A 319 -17.74 22.26 5.49
C ARG A 319 -19.25 22.04 5.51
N GLU A 320 -19.78 21.28 4.56
CA GLU A 320 -21.20 20.92 4.51
C GLU A 320 -21.63 20.10 5.74
N LEU A 321 -20.77 19.19 6.23
CA LEU A 321 -21.07 18.36 7.40
C LEU A 321 -21.02 19.16 8.71
N ILE A 322 -20.09 20.12 8.83
CA ILE A 322 -20.04 21.10 9.94
C ILE A 322 -21.27 22.00 9.90
N ILE A 323 -21.66 22.48 8.71
CA ILE A 323 -22.87 23.28 8.52
C ILE A 323 -24.08 22.45 8.95
N SER A 324 -24.24 21.23 8.45
CA SER A 324 -25.35 20.33 8.79
C SER A 324 -25.41 20.00 10.28
N SER A 325 -24.29 19.68 10.91
CA SER A 325 -24.21 19.41 12.35
C SER A 325 -24.56 20.65 13.18
N SER A 326 -24.13 21.84 12.75
CA SER A 326 -24.46 23.11 13.39
C SER A 326 -25.94 23.45 13.22
N TYR A 327 -26.54 23.19 12.06
CA TYR A 327 -27.99 23.37 11.81
C TYR A 327 -28.83 22.43 12.68
N VAL A 328 -28.43 21.16 12.82
CA VAL A 328 -29.12 20.20 13.70
C VAL A 328 -29.03 20.64 15.16
N LEU A 329 -27.86 21.12 15.61
CA LEU A 329 -27.71 21.68 16.97
C LEU A 329 -28.60 22.92 17.16
N PHE A 330 -28.64 23.83 16.18
CA PHE A 330 -29.45 25.04 16.23
C PHE A 330 -30.95 24.76 16.21
N LEU A 331 -31.40 23.76 15.45
CA LEU A 331 -32.78 23.28 15.45
C LEU A 331 -33.17 22.64 16.78
N SER A 332 -32.29 21.82 17.38
CA SER A 332 -32.55 21.22 18.69
C SER A 332 -32.61 22.25 19.83
N LEU A 333 -31.77 23.30 19.78
CA LEU A 333 -31.83 24.42 20.72
C LEU A 333 -33.09 25.28 20.52
N SER A 334 -33.50 25.49 19.27
CA SER A 334 -34.70 26.28 18.95
C SER A 334 -35.97 25.55 19.37
N PHE A 335 -36.08 24.23 19.16
CA PHE A 335 -37.24 23.44 19.62
C PHE A 335 -37.34 23.34 21.15
N SER A 336 -36.20 23.38 21.87
CA SER A 336 -36.21 23.44 23.34
C SER A 336 -36.64 24.80 23.89
N ALA A 337 -36.49 25.89 23.13
CA ALA A 337 -36.86 27.23 23.54
C ALA A 337 -38.35 27.56 23.35
N TYR A 338 -39.09 26.77 22.56
CA TYR A 338 -40.54 26.89 22.34
C TYR A 338 -41.38 25.88 23.13
N ALA A 339 -40.78 25.12 24.05
CA ALA A 339 -41.45 24.09 24.85
C ALA A 339 -41.65 24.47 26.34
N PHE A 340 -41.70 25.76 26.66
CA PHE A 340 -42.08 26.28 27.98
C PHE A 340 -43.20 27.31 27.88
#